data_AF-A0A1V6CWI3-F1
#
_entry.id   AF-A0A1V6CWI3-F1
#
_cell.length_a   1.000
_cell.length_b   1.000
_cell.length_c   1.000
_cell.angle_alpha   90.00
_cell.angle_beta   90.00
_cell.angle_gamma   90.00
#
_symmetry.space_group_name_H-M   'P 1'
#
loop_
_entity.id
_entity.type
_entity.pdbx_description
1 polymer ?
#
loop_
_entity_poly.entity_id
_entity_poly.type
_entity_poly.pdbx_seq_one_letter_code
_entity_poly.pdbx_strand_id
1 'polypeptide(L)'
;MKCIFAGNYKIFCCLSLELTCFTTETEDCKRIDIRESIPLIQYSDAHYFGDVGRCFSFFTLKMCSFGEMKLALEGMDGRRGIPGKEYGQ
;
A
#
# COMPACT_ATOMS: atom_id res chain seq x y z
N MET A 1 9.22 -6.78 -11.08
CA MET A 1 8.18 -7.75 -10.65
C MET A 1 8.76 -9.14 -10.78
N LYS A 2 9.01 -9.83 -9.66
CA LYS A 2 9.46 -11.24 -9.67
C LYS A 2 8.26 -12.13 -9.39
N CYS A 3 8.00 -13.13 -10.23
CA CYS A 3 7.06 -14.18 -9.88
C CYS A 3 7.89 -15.31 -9.28
N ILE A 4 7.62 -15.64 -8.02
CA ILE A 4 8.27 -16.75 -7.32
C ILE A 4 7.26 -17.89 -7.30
N PHE A 5 7.70 -19.09 -7.65
CA PHE A 5 6.85 -20.28 -7.58
C PHE A 5 7.17 -21.02 -6.28
N ALA A 6 6.16 -21.23 -5.43
CA ALA A 6 6.27 -22.06 -4.24
C ALA A 6 5.28 -23.23 -4.36
N GLY A 7 5.78 -24.39 -4.79
CA GLY A 7 4.94 -25.53 -5.15
C GLY A 7 4.00 -25.20 -6.31
N ASN A 8 2.70 -25.46 -6.13
CA ASN A 8 1.66 -25.17 -7.14
C ASN A 8 1.16 -23.72 -7.12
N TYR A 9 1.69 -22.87 -6.23
CA TYR A 9 1.24 -21.50 -6.08
C TYR A 9 2.16 -20.52 -6.81
N LYS A 10 1.55 -19.62 -7.59
CA LYS A 10 2.21 -18.45 -8.16
C LYS A 10 2.23 -17.36 -7.10
N ILE A 11 3.39 -17.10 -6.50
CA ILE A 11 3.60 -15.97 -5.62
C ILE A 11 4.01 -14.79 -6.50
N PHE A 12 3.10 -13.86 -6.70
CA PHE A 12 3.43 -12.56 -7.26
C PHE A 12 4.17 -11.75 -6.18
N CYS A 13 5.47 -11.48 -6.41
CA CYS A 13 6.21 -10.55 -5.56
C CYS A 13 5.80 -9.13 -5.95
N CYS A 14 4.73 -8.67 -5.31
CA CYS A 14 4.28 -7.28 -5.34
C CYS A 14 5.07 -6.49 -4.29
N LEU A 15 5.51 -5.28 -4.66
CA LEU A 15 6.15 -4.35 -3.72
C LEU A 15 5.17 -3.84 -2.66
N SER A 16 3.89 -3.81 -2.99
CA SER A 16 2.82 -3.37 -2.11
C SER A 16 1.47 -3.87 -2.61
N LEU A 17 0.46 -3.84 -1.74
CA LEU A 17 -0.93 -4.03 -2.10
C LEU A 17 -1.72 -2.75 -1.84
N GLU A 18 -2.56 -2.39 -2.79
CA GLU A 18 -3.46 -1.25 -2.65
C GLU A 18 -4.78 -1.67 -2.00
N LEU A 19 -5.14 -0.98 -0.92
CA LEU A 19 -6.46 -1.04 -0.31
C LEU A 19 -7.40 -0.07 -1.03
N THR A 20 -8.61 -0.53 -1.34
CA THR A 20 -9.63 0.32 -1.96
C THR A 20 -10.01 1.48 -1.04
N CYS A 21 -10.49 2.60 -1.59
CA CYS A 21 -11.00 3.72 -0.81
C CYS A 21 -12.29 3.39 -0.02
N PHE A 22 -12.96 2.29 -0.36
CA PHE A 22 -14.24 1.85 0.22
C PHE A 22 -14.10 0.95 1.45
N THR A 23 -12.89 0.50 1.76
CA THR A 23 -12.63 -0.45 2.85
C THR A 23 -11.62 0.11 3.85
N THR A 24 -11.46 -0.60 4.96
CA THR A 24 -10.43 -0.36 5.96
C THR A 24 -9.48 -1.56 6.05
N GLU A 25 -8.26 -1.33 6.52
CA GLU A 25 -7.30 -2.40 6.79
C GLU A 25 -7.90 -3.51 7.68
N THR A 26 -8.81 -3.14 8.58
CA THR A 26 -9.53 -4.06 9.48
C THR A 26 -10.56 -4.96 8.81
N GLU A 27 -11.11 -4.59 7.66
CA GLU A 27 -12.17 -5.34 6.96
C GLU A 27 -11.59 -6.30 5.92
N ASP A 28 -10.63 -5.85 5.11
CA ASP A 28 -10.06 -6.68 4.03
C ASP A 28 -9.01 -7.67 4.53
N CYS A 29 -8.21 -7.31 5.53
CA CYS A 29 -7.17 -8.19 6.03
C CYS A 29 -7.69 -9.38 6.85
N LYS A 30 -8.98 -9.41 7.21
CA LYS A 30 -9.61 -10.62 7.79
C LYS A 30 -9.76 -11.74 6.77
N ARG A 31 -9.67 -11.43 5.47
CA ARG A 31 -9.92 -12.39 4.38
C ARG A 31 -8.64 -12.97 3.78
N ILE A 32 -7.50 -12.33 3.99
CA ILE A 32 -6.24 -12.77 3.41
C ILE A 32 -5.08 -12.55 4.39
N ASP A 33 -4.38 -13.64 4.72
CA ASP A 33 -3.25 -13.69 5.65
C ASP A 33 -1.95 -13.16 4.98
N ILE A 34 -2.00 -11.94 4.44
CA ILE A 34 -0.88 -11.31 3.70
C ILE A 34 -0.11 -10.30 4.58
N ARG A 35 -0.62 -10.02 5.79
CA ARG A 35 -0.17 -8.91 6.65
C ARG A 35 1.32 -8.89 6.97
N GLU A 36 2.00 -10.03 6.97
CA GLU A 36 3.39 -10.07 7.45
C GLU A 36 4.46 -9.80 6.38
N SER A 37 4.12 -9.80 5.08
CA SER A 37 5.17 -9.77 4.04
C SER A 37 5.04 -8.67 2.99
N ILE A 38 3.90 -7.97 2.89
CA ILE A 38 3.68 -6.98 1.84
C ILE A 38 3.09 -5.68 2.42
N PRO A 39 3.73 -4.52 2.21
CA PRO A 39 3.18 -3.23 2.63
C PRO A 39 1.83 -2.92 2.01
N LEU A 40 0.92 -2.43 2.84
CA LEU A 40 -0.38 -1.93 2.42
C LEU A 40 -0.26 -0.43 2.14
N ILE A 41 -0.81 -0.01 1.01
CA ILE A 41 -0.93 1.38 0.59
C ILE A 41 -2.35 1.65 0.13
N GLN A 42 -2.69 2.91 -0.05
CA GLN A 42 -4.02 3.35 -0.43
C GLN A 42 -3.91 4.63 -1.26
N TYR A 43 -4.72 4.69 -2.31
CA TYR A 43 -4.86 5.85 -3.20
C TYR A 43 -6.34 6.15 -3.42
N SER A 44 -6.66 7.41 -3.71
CA SER A 44 -8.05 7.86 -3.84
C SER A 44 -8.74 7.37 -5.11
N ASP A 45 -7.98 6.92 -6.13
CA ASP A 45 -8.48 6.59 -7.47
C ASP A 45 -9.53 7.62 -7.96
N ALA A 46 -9.17 8.90 -7.81
CA ALA A 46 -10.12 10.00 -7.95
C ALA A 46 -10.47 10.21 -9.42
N HIS A 47 -11.76 10.06 -9.74
CA HIS A 47 -12.32 10.35 -11.06
C HIS A 47 -12.84 11.80 -11.16
N TYR A 48 -13.03 12.47 -10.01
CA TYR A 48 -13.48 13.85 -9.89
C TYR A 48 -12.56 14.61 -8.93
N PHE A 49 -12.40 15.92 -9.14
CA PHE A 49 -11.50 16.75 -8.31
C PHE A 49 -11.85 16.73 -6.82
N GLY A 50 -13.14 16.64 -6.48
CA GLY A 50 -13.60 16.57 -5.08
C GLY A 50 -13.21 15.27 -4.36
N ASP A 51 -12.82 14.23 -5.09
CA ASP A 51 -12.40 12.94 -4.51
C ASP A 51 -10.87 12.84 -4.31
N VAL A 52 -10.09 13.81 -4.80
CA VAL A 52 -8.63 13.80 -4.65
C VAL A 52 -8.27 13.90 -3.17
N GLY A 53 -7.53 12.92 -2.66
CA GLY A 53 -7.11 12.89 -1.26
C GLY A 53 -8.15 12.32 -0.29
N ARG A 54 -9.30 11.84 -0.76
CA ARG A 54 -10.29 11.14 0.07
C ARG A 54 -9.71 9.94 0.83
N CYS A 55 -8.71 9.29 0.24
CA CYS A 55 -7.76 8.43 0.93
C CYS A 55 -6.39 8.54 0.27
N PHE A 56 -5.36 8.15 1.00
CA PHE A 56 -3.98 8.36 0.62
C PHE A 56 -3.05 7.44 1.41
N SER A 57 -1.75 7.53 1.18
CA SER A 57 -0.75 6.84 1.99
C SER A 57 0.21 7.83 2.60
N PHE A 58 0.55 7.63 3.86
CA PHE A 58 1.64 8.36 4.48
C PHE A 58 2.96 7.63 4.21
N PHE A 59 3.96 8.38 3.73
CA PHE A 59 5.30 7.87 3.50
C PHE A 59 6.30 8.51 4.46
N THR A 60 7.11 7.68 5.11
CA THR A 60 8.30 8.13 5.85
C THR A 60 9.50 8.01 4.91
N LEU A 61 10.05 9.14 4.48
CA LEU A 61 11.14 9.25 3.50
C LEU A 61 12.27 10.14 4.06
N LYS A 62 13.50 9.97 3.55
CA LYS A 62 14.60 10.94 3.81
C LYS A 62 14.51 12.16 2.89
N MET A 63 14.00 11.97 1.67
CA MET A 63 13.73 13.04 0.70
C MET A 63 12.54 12.70 -0.20
N CYS A 64 11.86 13.72 -0.73
CA CYS A 64 10.73 13.52 -1.64
C CYS A 64 11.23 13.17 -3.05
N SER A 65 11.39 11.88 -3.34
CA SER A 65 11.81 11.37 -4.65
C SER A 65 11.19 10.01 -4.94
N PHE A 66 11.07 9.65 -6.22
CA PHE A 66 10.59 8.33 -6.62
C PHE A 66 11.46 7.19 -6.08
N GLY A 67 12.77 7.38 -6.02
CA GLY A 67 13.70 6.39 -5.48
C GLY A 67 13.42 6.08 -4.01
N GLU A 68 13.18 7.12 -3.22
CA GLU A 68 12.82 6.98 -1.81
C GLU A 68 11.45 6.33 -1.61
N MET A 69 10.47 6.66 -2.45
CA MET A 69 9.16 5.98 -2.42
C MET A 69 9.30 4.49 -2.67
N LYS A 70 10.12 4.08 -3.65
CA LYS A 70 10.43 2.66 -3.87
C LYS A 70 11.03 2.01 -2.62
N LEU A 71 12.05 2.63 -2.02
CA LEU A 71 12.69 2.11 -0.80
C LEU A 71 11.71 2.00 0.37
N ALA A 72 10.73 2.92 0.46
CA ALA A 72 9.67 2.87 1.45
C ALA A 72 8.68 1.72 1.21
N LEU A 73 8.34 1.42 -0.04
CA LEU A 73 7.54 0.25 -0.40
C LEU A 73 8.31 -1.07 -0.19
N GLU A 74 9.64 -1.04 -0.18
CA GLU A 74 10.47 -2.20 0.17
C GLU A 74 10.73 -2.32 1.69
N GLY A 75 10.27 -1.35 2.49
CA GLY A 75 10.46 -1.33 3.96
C GLY A 75 11.92 -1.15 4.39
N MET A 76 12.77 -0.51 3.55
CA MET A 76 14.21 -0.46 3.78
C MET A 76 14.67 0.73 4.62
N ASP A 77 15.59 0.50 5.56
CA ASP A 77 16.34 1.54 6.29
C ASP A 77 15.41 2.59 6.92
N GLY A 78 14.40 2.11 7.65
CA GLY A 78 13.43 2.90 8.40
C GLY A 78 12.32 3.56 7.56
N ARG A 79 12.37 3.43 6.24
CA ARG A 79 11.34 3.97 5.33
C ARG A 79 10.15 3.04 5.26
N ARG A 80 8.94 3.61 5.14
CA ARG A 80 7.70 2.84 5.03
C ARG A 80 6.57 3.64 4.39
N GLY A 81 5.66 2.96 3.72
CA GLY A 81 4.33 3.46 3.37
C GLY A 81 3.28 2.83 4.30
N ILE A 82 2.33 3.62 4.77
CA ILE A 82 1.17 3.14 5.52
C ILE A 82 -0.11 3.76 4.95
N PRO A 83 -1.23 3.02 4.93
CA PRO A 83 -2.49 3.56 4.43
C PRO A 83 -3.00 4.65 5.38
N GLY A 84 -3.67 5.65 4.82
CA GLY A 84 -4.30 6.75 5.52
C GLY A 84 -5.65 7.06 4.90
N LYS A 85 -6.64 7.33 5.73
CA LYS A 85 -7.97 7.75 5.28
C LYS A 85 -8.32 9.06 5.95
N GLU A 86 -8.90 9.97 5.19
CA GLU A 86 -9.51 11.16 5.78
C GLU A 86 -10.75 10.68 6.56
N TYR A 87 -10.73 10.81 7.89
CA TYR A 87 -11.93 10.66 8.69
C TYR A 87 -12.77 11.90 8.48
N GLY A 88 -13.75 11.80 7.59
CA GLY A 88 -14.75 12.85 7.41
C GLY A 88 -15.49 13.10 8.73
N GLN A 89 -15.68 14.39 9.00
CA GLN A 89 -16.68 14.94 9.92
C GLN A 89 -18.08 14.43 9.60
#